data_AF-A0A970LKI7-F1
#
_entry.id   AF-A0A970LKI7-F1
#
_cell.length_a   1.000
_cell.length_b   1.000
_cell.length_c   1.000
_cell.angle_alpha   90.00
_cell.angle_beta   90.00
_cell.angle_gamma   90.00
#
_symmetry.space_group_name_H-M   'P 1'
#
loop_
_entity.id
_entity.type
_entity.pdbx_description
1 polymer ?
#
loop_
_entity_poly.entity_id
_entity_poly.type
_entity_poly.pdbx_seq_one_letter_code
_entity_poly.pdbx_strand_id
1 'polypeptide(L)'
;MKRLLSVFIALGTILGFSLVATAENNGDQGTGTVVIHFQAWDQDYEDLGSHTWGELGFEARLADGEDDFGAYWTYEDVPVGKEGTQGFIAVKYDETESPDWDAKKTEDVYIDASIVIADKTVHVYVFEGAETKEDEPQYLVSNPNSYNFLLIYYDPAGTYEEALGIHDWNDWDFEEGSTWGTPREVFEDVGRSGANIAVKGAMLHAANPGTDPGFLIYAGGDENKKTGDVKFNDAFKTTPSLGDVGHAYVASKGNAYTANDNVFYNDPEAFADLAFSFSIIPGNPLEETGTYAVNKTTLFVEISQQVVSPLFVDGEPVEGEAIDAAKAEVASWLKVFELEEPATETTPAVYGDELEIDHVDFAEGDETIGNFVVILKDSAPFDIEKNYEVVFDLGLEEDNLKDSIEILLDREAPIITFIGALEGKTAEERIIIVPWGKKYNDALFPNYIANDDRDGDVTVYVYVPKGEFSTLDTREVGDYVIMLRVEDKWGNVREEKFTFRVKKVK
;
A
#
# COMPACT_ATOMS: atom_id res chain seq x y z
N MET A 1 -40.38 1.89 38.40
CA MET A 1 -39.55 1.06 39.31
C MET A 1 -39.14 -0.18 38.53
N LYS A 2 -37.93 -0.17 37.93
CA LYS A 2 -36.75 -1.01 38.30
C LYS A 2 -37.08 -2.51 38.14
N ARG A 3 -36.45 -3.30 37.27
CA ARG A 3 -34.99 -3.50 37.01
C ARG A 3 -34.82 -4.04 35.57
N LEU A 4 -34.01 -3.42 34.71
CA LEU A 4 -32.56 -3.61 34.52
C LEU A 4 -32.14 -5.07 34.24
N LEU A 5 -31.85 -5.35 32.97
CA LEU A 5 -30.75 -6.23 32.59
C LEU A 5 -30.11 -5.64 31.32
N SER A 6 -29.12 -4.78 31.54
CA SER A 6 -28.21 -4.29 30.51
C SER A 6 -27.13 -5.36 30.33
N VAL A 7 -27.03 -5.90 29.12
CA VAL A 7 -25.88 -6.70 28.68
C VAL A 7 -24.81 -5.70 28.27
N PHE A 8 -23.71 -5.66 29.02
CA PHE A 8 -22.48 -4.96 28.65
C PHE A 8 -21.83 -5.74 27.50
N ILE A 9 -21.82 -5.15 26.30
CA ILE A 9 -20.83 -5.44 25.28
C ILE A 9 -19.61 -4.61 25.68
N ALA A 10 -18.57 -5.27 26.17
CA ALA A 10 -17.25 -4.68 26.29
C ALA A 10 -16.66 -4.68 24.87
N LEU A 11 -16.88 -3.59 24.12
CA LEU A 11 -15.99 -3.23 23.03
C LEU A 11 -14.68 -2.80 23.69
N GLY A 12 -13.65 -3.61 23.52
CA GLY A 12 -12.28 -3.21 23.84
C GLY A 12 -11.84 -2.20 22.80
N THR A 13 -12.06 -0.91 23.07
CA THR A 13 -11.21 0.15 22.54
C THR A 13 -9.87 0.00 23.24
N ILE A 14 -8.95 -0.72 22.59
CA ILE A 14 -7.52 -0.54 22.83
C ILE A 14 -7.23 0.85 22.26
N LEU A 15 -7.31 1.86 23.12
CA LEU A 15 -6.61 3.12 22.87
C LEU A 15 -5.14 2.75 22.88
N GLY A 16 -4.58 2.59 21.68
CA GLY A 16 -3.14 2.66 21.44
C GLY A 16 -2.68 4.07 21.77
N PHE A 17 -2.66 4.42 23.05
CA PHE A 17 -1.65 5.34 23.52
C PHE A 17 -0.34 4.64 23.17
N SER A 18 0.41 5.17 22.22
CA SER A 18 1.87 5.22 22.39
C SER A 18 2.04 5.61 23.84
N LEU A 19 2.43 4.63 24.67
CA LEU A 19 2.88 4.87 26.02
C LEU A 19 4.04 5.84 25.79
N VAL A 20 3.75 7.15 25.87
CA VAL A 20 4.68 8.12 26.39
C VAL A 20 5.15 7.42 27.63
N ALA A 21 6.32 6.79 27.54
CA ALA A 21 6.98 6.22 28.68
C ALA A 21 7.07 7.43 29.60
N THR A 22 6.17 7.46 30.58
CA THR A 22 6.17 8.42 31.65
C THR A 22 7.39 7.99 32.44
N ALA A 23 8.56 8.38 31.92
CA ALA A 23 9.82 8.34 32.63
C ALA A 23 9.46 8.99 33.95
N GLU A 24 9.53 8.21 35.03
CA GLU A 24 9.07 8.61 36.35
C GLU A 24 9.71 9.96 36.66
N ASN A 25 8.98 11.04 36.42
CA ASN A 25 9.39 12.40 36.76
C ASN A 25 9.28 12.46 38.27
N ASN A 26 10.35 12.00 38.93
CA ASN A 26 10.51 11.96 40.38
C ASN A 26 10.65 13.38 40.94
N GLY A 27 9.71 14.29 40.67
CA GLY A 27 9.66 15.63 41.26
C GLY A 27 10.96 16.44 41.20
N ASP A 28 11.85 16.13 40.25
CA ASP A 28 13.18 16.74 40.21
C ASP A 28 13.05 18.19 39.74
N GLN A 29 13.59 19.10 40.56
CA GLN A 29 13.84 20.47 40.16
C GLN A 29 15.12 20.48 39.34
N GLY A 30 15.08 20.98 38.10
CA GLY A 30 16.25 21.02 37.24
C GLY A 30 15.92 21.55 35.85
N THR A 31 16.92 21.48 34.98
CA THR A 31 16.79 21.78 33.56
C THR A 31 17.19 20.58 32.72
N GLY A 32 16.63 20.48 31.52
CA GLY A 32 17.00 19.52 30.49
C GLY A 32 17.32 20.23 29.18
N THR A 33 17.71 19.45 28.18
CA THR A 33 17.85 19.92 26.79
C THR A 33 16.77 19.28 25.94
N VAL A 34 16.11 20.07 25.09
CA VAL A 34 15.18 19.57 24.08
C VAL A 34 15.74 19.88 22.71
N VAL A 35 15.79 18.88 21.83
CA VAL A 35 16.15 19.07 20.42
C VAL A 35 14.92 18.75 19.58
N ILE A 36 14.40 19.74 18.86
CA ILE A 36 13.35 19.52 17.86
C ILE A 36 14.03 19.24 16.53
N HIS A 37 13.64 18.15 15.89
CA HIS A 37 14.04 17.71 14.57
C HIS A 37 12.85 17.86 13.63
N PHE A 38 13.09 18.34 12.41
CA PHE A 38 12.07 18.53 11.39
C PHE A 38 12.50 17.93 10.05
N GLN A 39 11.64 17.08 9.48
CA GLN A 39 11.82 16.50 8.15
C GLN A 39 10.93 17.22 7.14
N ALA A 40 11.55 17.86 6.15
CA ALA A 40 10.88 18.29 4.92
C ALA A 40 10.94 17.13 3.90
N TRP A 41 9.85 16.88 3.18
CA TRP A 41 9.80 15.80 2.18
C TRP A 41 10.61 16.13 0.94
N ASP A 42 10.66 17.40 0.57
CA ASP A 42 11.48 17.93 -0.53
C ASP A 42 12.95 18.15 -0.15
N GLN A 43 13.31 17.89 1.11
CA GLN A 43 14.64 18.15 1.68
C GLN A 43 15.12 19.61 1.53
N ASP A 44 14.20 20.57 1.29
CA ASP A 44 14.56 21.97 1.19
C ASP A 44 14.47 22.67 2.56
N TYR A 45 15.63 22.90 3.16
CA TYR A 45 15.79 23.59 4.44
C TYR A 45 16.32 25.03 4.31
N GLU A 46 16.48 25.56 3.09
CA GLU A 46 16.96 26.94 2.89
C GLU A 46 16.03 27.94 3.59
N ASP A 47 16.58 28.84 4.41
CA ASP A 47 15.81 29.81 5.21
C ASP A 47 14.74 29.21 6.13
N LEU A 48 14.81 27.91 6.45
CA LEU A 48 13.86 27.28 7.37
C LEU A 48 14.08 27.77 8.81
N GLY A 49 12.99 28.17 9.46
CA GLY A 49 12.96 28.50 10.87
C GLY A 49 11.73 27.95 11.59
N SER A 50 11.52 28.45 12.81
CA SER A 50 10.45 28.04 13.69
C SER A 50 9.65 29.23 14.19
N HIS A 51 8.32 29.08 14.27
CA HIS A 51 7.49 29.91 15.12
C HIS A 51 7.12 29.12 16.38
N THR A 52 7.24 29.75 17.55
CA THR A 52 7.05 29.08 18.85
C THR A 52 6.27 29.93 19.84
N TRP A 53 5.48 29.27 20.70
CA TRP A 53 4.74 29.89 21.80
C TRP A 53 4.45 28.86 22.90
N GLY A 54 4.27 29.25 24.16
CA GLY A 54 3.82 28.32 25.22
C GLY A 54 4.79 28.19 26.39
N GLU A 55 4.66 27.06 27.10
CA GLU A 55 5.09 26.93 28.51
C GLU A 55 6.58 26.62 28.71
N LEU A 56 7.26 26.10 27.67
CA LEU A 56 8.69 25.79 27.71
C LEU A 56 9.55 27.01 27.35
N GLY A 57 8.95 28.06 26.79
CA GLY A 57 9.62 29.33 26.52
C GLY A 57 10.59 29.28 25.34
N PHE A 58 10.34 28.40 24.37
CA PHE A 58 11.18 28.30 23.16
C PHE A 58 11.14 29.61 22.37
N GLU A 59 12.31 30.06 21.93
CA GLU A 59 12.46 31.25 21.07
C GLU A 59 12.34 30.86 19.59
N ALA A 60 11.55 31.65 18.85
CA ALA A 60 11.37 31.53 17.41
C ALA A 60 12.64 31.97 16.69
N ARG A 61 13.19 31.11 15.81
CA ARG A 61 14.44 31.38 15.08
C ARG A 61 14.63 30.43 13.90
N LEU A 62 15.57 30.79 13.02
CA LEU A 62 16.12 29.88 12.00
C LEU A 62 16.66 28.59 12.65
N ALA A 63 16.66 27.49 11.88
CA ALA A 63 17.26 26.23 12.31
C ALA A 63 18.71 26.41 12.75
N ASP A 64 19.12 25.69 13.80
CA ASP A 64 20.50 25.73 14.30
C ASP A 64 21.46 24.94 13.38
N GLY A 65 20.91 24.04 12.56
CA GLY A 65 21.62 23.27 11.54
C GLY A 65 20.76 22.15 10.95
N GLU A 66 21.42 21.26 10.21
CA GLU A 66 20.87 20.03 9.64
C GLU A 66 21.67 18.81 10.13
N ASP A 67 21.00 17.67 10.30
CA ASP A 67 21.60 16.38 10.61
C ASP A 67 21.11 15.27 9.66
N ASP A 68 21.39 14.00 9.99
CA ASP A 68 21.02 12.84 9.17
C ASP A 68 19.48 12.65 9.04
N PHE A 69 18.68 13.31 9.89
CA PHE A 69 17.21 13.31 9.81
C PHE A 69 16.72 14.56 9.06
N GLY A 70 17.17 15.75 9.43
CA GLY A 70 16.73 17.00 8.79
C GLY A 70 17.19 18.24 9.55
N ALA A 71 16.40 19.32 9.49
CA ALA A 71 16.70 20.53 10.23
C ALA A 71 16.45 20.36 11.73
N TYR A 72 17.25 21.02 12.59
CA TYR A 72 17.08 20.93 14.04
C TYR A 72 17.20 22.27 14.79
N TRP A 73 16.57 22.31 15.98
CA TRP A 73 16.68 23.39 16.97
C TRP A 73 17.01 22.80 18.34
N THR A 74 18.05 23.32 18.99
CA THR A 74 18.45 22.93 20.35
C THR A 74 18.01 23.98 21.36
N TYR A 75 17.22 23.58 22.35
CA TYR A 75 16.82 24.40 23.47
C TYR A 75 17.48 23.85 24.74
N GLU A 76 18.48 24.57 25.23
CA GLU A 76 19.18 24.25 26.47
C GLU A 76 18.45 24.87 27.68
N ASP A 77 18.77 24.38 28.87
CA ASP A 77 18.26 24.91 30.14
C ASP A 77 16.73 24.97 30.27
N VAL A 78 16.02 24.04 29.62
CA VAL A 78 14.56 23.97 29.62
C VAL A 78 14.06 23.48 30.99
N PRO A 79 13.17 24.20 31.68
CA PRO A 79 12.71 23.80 33.02
C PRO A 79 11.92 22.48 33.01
N VAL A 80 12.28 21.58 33.94
CA VAL A 80 11.54 20.34 34.19
C VAL A 80 10.27 20.60 35.01
N GLY A 81 9.25 19.74 34.84
CA GLY A 81 8.03 19.77 35.65
C GLY A 81 7.04 20.86 35.24
N LYS A 82 7.14 21.35 34.01
CA LYS A 82 6.13 22.21 33.39
C LYS A 82 4.92 21.36 32.97
N GLU A 83 3.73 21.93 33.18
CA GLU A 83 2.47 21.39 32.66
C GLU A 83 2.02 22.26 31.47
N GLY A 84 1.23 21.69 30.56
CA GLY A 84 0.73 22.38 29.37
C GLY A 84 1.50 21.99 28.11
N THR A 85 1.50 22.88 27.12
CA THR A 85 2.10 22.60 25.80
C THR A 85 3.04 23.71 25.36
N GLN A 86 3.93 23.34 24.46
CA GLN A 86 4.81 24.20 23.70
C GLN A 86 4.41 24.08 22.23
N GLY A 87 3.88 25.18 21.69
CA GLY A 87 3.57 25.32 20.28
C GLY A 87 4.83 25.45 19.43
N PHE A 88 4.81 24.81 18.26
CA PHE A 88 5.86 24.82 17.27
C PHE A 88 5.24 24.80 15.86
N ILE A 89 5.78 25.62 14.96
CA ILE A 89 5.49 25.57 13.51
C ILE A 89 6.83 25.65 12.78
N ALA A 90 7.09 24.70 11.87
CA ALA A 90 8.19 24.84 10.91
C ALA A 90 7.73 25.73 9.75
N VAL A 91 8.50 26.78 9.45
CA VAL A 91 8.10 27.83 8.50
C VAL A 91 9.32 28.50 7.89
N LYS A 92 9.31 28.76 6.58
CA LYS A 92 10.39 29.50 5.91
C LYS A 92 10.39 30.96 6.38
N TYR A 93 11.56 31.56 6.47
CA TYR A 93 11.70 32.97 6.83
C TYR A 93 11.87 33.80 5.56
N ASP A 94 11.25 34.98 5.52
CA ASP A 94 11.40 35.91 4.41
C ASP A 94 12.72 36.72 4.51
N GLU A 95 13.00 37.53 3.49
CA GLU A 95 14.18 38.43 3.46
C GLU A 95 14.23 39.44 4.62
N THR A 96 13.15 39.57 5.41
CA THR A 96 13.06 40.43 6.59
C THR A 96 13.30 39.68 7.91
N GLU A 97 13.76 38.43 7.84
CA GLU A 97 13.99 37.54 8.98
C GLU A 97 12.71 37.29 9.81
N SER A 98 11.55 37.28 9.14
CA SER A 98 10.24 37.01 9.75
C SER A 98 9.62 35.75 9.15
N PRO A 99 8.79 34.99 9.90
CA PRO A 99 8.05 33.85 9.34
C PRO A 99 7.19 34.25 8.14
N ASP A 100 7.39 33.56 7.02
CA ASP A 100 6.51 33.62 5.86
C ASP A 100 5.34 32.64 6.05
N TRP A 101 4.19 33.19 6.42
CA TRP A 101 2.99 32.39 6.72
C TRP A 101 2.38 31.69 5.50
N ASP A 102 2.77 32.09 4.28
CA ASP A 102 2.37 31.40 3.05
C ASP A 102 3.29 30.22 2.75
N ALA A 103 4.45 30.13 3.41
CA ALA A 103 5.45 29.07 3.29
C ALA A 103 5.61 28.26 4.59
N LYS A 104 4.49 28.01 5.29
CA LYS A 104 4.44 27.05 6.40
C LYS A 104 4.68 25.63 5.90
N LYS A 105 5.43 24.87 6.68
CA LYS A 105 5.69 23.45 6.46
C LYS A 105 4.93 22.54 7.43
N THR A 106 4.40 23.10 8.52
CA THR A 106 3.47 22.45 9.44
C THR A 106 2.32 23.38 9.79
N GLU A 107 1.24 22.82 10.32
CA GLU A 107 0.27 23.58 11.10
C GLU A 107 0.73 23.66 12.57
N ASP A 108 -0.17 24.01 13.48
CA ASP A 108 0.12 24.08 14.91
C ASP A 108 0.48 22.70 15.47
N VAL A 109 1.73 22.53 15.93
CA VAL A 109 2.18 21.34 16.67
C VAL A 109 2.27 21.67 18.15
N TYR A 110 1.52 20.96 19.00
CA TYR A 110 1.47 21.17 20.46
C TYR A 110 2.27 20.10 21.21
N ILE A 111 3.55 20.38 21.45
CA ILE A 111 4.47 19.48 22.17
C ILE A 111 4.13 19.51 23.67
N ASP A 112 3.99 18.35 24.30
CA ASP A 112 3.70 18.26 25.74
C ASP A 112 4.90 18.75 26.56
N ALA A 113 4.68 19.68 27.50
CA ALA A 113 5.73 20.27 28.30
C ALA A 113 6.38 19.29 29.31
N SER A 114 5.75 18.15 29.57
CA SER A 114 6.22 17.13 30.51
C SER A 114 7.33 16.24 29.96
N ILE A 115 7.66 16.34 28.66
CA ILE A 115 8.72 15.56 28.01
C ILE A 115 10.12 15.86 28.55
N VAL A 116 10.31 17.00 29.21
CA VAL A 116 11.63 17.48 29.64
C VAL A 116 12.13 16.65 30.82
N ILE A 117 13.31 16.05 30.67
CA ILE A 117 13.96 15.22 31.70
C ILE A 117 15.22 15.92 32.20
N ALA A 118 15.37 16.00 33.53
CA ALA A 118 16.51 16.66 34.16
C ALA A 118 17.85 16.07 33.72
N ASP A 119 18.82 16.93 33.40
CA ASP A 119 20.19 16.56 32.99
C ASP A 119 20.26 15.60 31.77
N LYS A 120 19.22 15.57 30.95
CA LYS A 120 19.13 14.74 29.73
C LYS A 120 18.80 15.58 28.51
N THR A 121 19.12 15.03 27.34
CA THR A 121 18.67 15.54 26.05
C THR A 121 17.51 14.69 25.56
N VAL A 122 16.38 15.33 25.25
CA VAL A 122 15.19 14.68 24.70
C VAL A 122 15.01 15.17 23.26
N HIS A 123 14.89 14.23 22.32
CA HIS A 123 14.69 14.52 20.91
C HIS A 123 13.20 14.42 20.57
N VAL A 124 12.68 15.44 19.89
CA VAL A 124 11.31 15.50 19.37
C VAL A 124 11.38 15.53 17.85
N TYR A 125 10.64 14.67 17.18
CA TYR A 125 10.63 14.52 15.73
C TYR A 125 9.29 14.98 15.17
N VAL A 126 9.35 15.96 14.27
CA VAL A 126 8.21 16.58 13.58
C VAL A 126 8.40 16.41 12.08
N PHE A 127 7.31 16.26 11.33
CA PHE A 127 7.35 16.03 9.89
C PHE A 127 6.53 17.07 9.15
N GLU A 128 6.84 17.30 7.88
CA GLU A 128 6.06 18.16 7.01
C GLU A 128 4.59 17.71 6.95
N GLY A 129 3.69 18.69 6.99
CA GLY A 129 2.25 18.48 7.05
C GLY A 129 1.70 18.05 8.43
N ALA A 130 2.52 18.02 9.48
CA ALA A 130 2.06 17.76 10.84
C ALA A 130 1.08 18.83 11.34
N GLU A 131 0.02 18.38 12.01
CA GLU A 131 -1.01 19.19 12.65
C GLU A 131 -1.50 18.46 13.90
N THR A 132 -1.30 19.03 15.09
CA THR A 132 -1.82 18.38 16.31
C THR A 132 -3.34 18.48 16.35
N LYS A 133 -4.00 17.32 16.46
CA LYS A 133 -5.46 17.17 16.61
C LYS A 133 -5.79 16.55 17.97
N GLU A 134 -7.07 16.52 18.32
CA GLU A 134 -7.53 15.86 19.55
C GLU A 134 -7.10 14.38 19.50
N ASP A 135 -6.28 13.97 20.49
CA ASP A 135 -5.68 12.63 20.61
C ASP A 135 -4.65 12.24 19.52
N GLU A 136 -4.21 13.18 18.66
CA GLU A 136 -3.17 12.95 17.64
C GLU A 136 -2.08 14.03 17.75
N PRO A 137 -0.99 13.78 18.51
CA PRO A 137 0.07 14.77 18.71
C PRO A 137 0.80 15.13 17.41
N GLN A 138 0.94 14.17 16.49
CA GLN A 138 1.69 14.29 15.23
C GLN A 138 3.16 14.74 15.42
N TYR A 139 3.77 14.24 16.49
CA TYR A 139 5.22 14.28 16.73
C TYR A 139 5.62 13.03 17.52
N LEU A 140 6.90 12.64 17.41
CA LEU A 140 7.45 11.49 18.12
C LEU A 140 8.56 11.93 19.08
N VAL A 141 8.65 11.30 20.24
CA VAL A 141 9.62 11.68 21.29
C VAL A 141 10.53 10.52 21.61
N SER A 142 11.84 10.72 21.52
CA SER A 142 12.84 9.72 21.93
C SER A 142 12.85 9.52 23.44
N ASN A 143 13.18 8.32 23.90
CA ASN A 143 13.51 8.09 25.31
C ASN A 143 15.04 8.15 25.52
N PRO A 144 15.56 9.11 26.32
CA PRO A 144 17.00 9.25 26.55
C PRO A 144 17.63 8.12 27.37
N ASN A 145 16.80 7.21 27.89
CA ASN A 145 17.24 6.04 28.65
C ASN A 145 17.02 4.72 27.89
N SER A 146 16.66 4.78 26.61
CA SER A 146 16.47 3.61 25.73
C SER A 146 17.34 3.72 24.48
N TYR A 147 17.44 2.63 23.72
CA TYR A 147 17.95 2.66 22.35
C TYR A 147 16.74 2.84 21.42
N ASN A 148 16.66 3.94 20.69
CA ASN A 148 15.45 4.35 19.98
C ASN A 148 15.52 3.97 18.50
N PHE A 149 14.38 3.64 17.91
CA PHE A 149 14.24 3.34 16.50
C PHE A 149 13.01 4.06 15.97
N LEU A 150 13.24 5.07 15.13
CA LEU A 150 12.20 5.83 14.45
C LEU A 150 11.86 5.12 13.14
N LEU A 151 10.62 4.63 13.04
CA LEU A 151 10.10 3.97 11.86
C LEU A 151 9.09 4.87 11.16
N ILE A 152 9.29 5.14 9.88
CA ILE A 152 8.34 5.85 9.01
C ILE A 152 7.79 4.89 7.98
N TYR A 153 6.47 4.91 7.77
CA TYR A 153 5.77 4.12 6.77
C TYR A 153 4.83 5.01 5.97
N TYR A 154 4.83 4.86 4.65
CA TYR A 154 3.91 5.58 3.77
C TYR A 154 3.32 4.62 2.74
N ASP A 155 2.00 4.62 2.62
CA ASP A 155 1.32 3.98 1.51
C ASP A 155 0.86 5.04 0.50
N PRO A 156 1.42 5.05 -0.73
CA PRO A 156 1.00 6.02 -1.74
C PRO A 156 -0.47 5.88 -2.16
N ALA A 157 -1.10 4.73 -1.98
CA ALA A 157 -2.55 4.59 -2.22
C ALA A 157 -3.39 5.23 -1.10
N GLY A 158 -2.77 5.65 0.01
CA GLY A 158 -3.46 6.19 1.19
C GLY A 158 -4.38 5.18 1.88
N THR A 159 -4.25 3.89 1.54
CA THR A 159 -5.05 2.80 2.09
C THR A 159 -4.24 2.05 3.15
N TYR A 160 -4.55 2.31 4.41
CA TYR A 160 -3.93 1.63 5.55
C TYR A 160 -4.89 0.57 6.09
N GLU A 161 -4.46 -0.69 6.18
CA GLU A 161 -5.27 -1.72 6.80
C GLU A 161 -5.51 -1.46 8.29
N GLU A 162 -6.69 -1.80 8.79
CA GLU A 162 -7.05 -1.62 10.21
C GLU A 162 -6.07 -2.33 11.16
N ALA A 163 -5.59 -3.51 10.75
CA ALA A 163 -4.63 -4.31 11.50
C ALA A 163 -3.17 -4.05 11.06
N LEU A 164 -2.86 -2.94 10.39
CA LEU A 164 -1.48 -2.66 9.98
C LEU A 164 -0.58 -2.49 11.21
N GLY A 165 0.52 -3.23 11.24
CA GLY A 165 1.47 -3.14 12.33
C GLY A 165 2.71 -3.96 12.07
N ILE A 166 3.41 -4.31 13.16
CA ILE A 166 4.65 -5.07 13.09
C ILE A 166 4.50 -6.47 13.68
N HIS A 167 5.18 -7.44 13.06
CA HIS A 167 5.56 -8.68 13.73
C HIS A 167 7.03 -8.59 14.13
N ASP A 168 7.27 -8.47 15.43
CA ASP A 168 8.55 -8.24 16.05
C ASP A 168 9.19 -9.53 16.62
N TRP A 169 10.53 -9.55 16.67
CA TRP A 169 11.32 -10.60 17.31
C TRP A 169 12.58 -10.04 17.97
N ASN A 170 13.21 -10.87 18.82
CA ASN A 170 14.32 -10.52 19.71
C ASN A 170 13.94 -9.44 20.76
N ASP A 171 14.92 -8.74 21.33
CA ASP A 171 14.76 -7.94 22.56
C ASP A 171 14.24 -6.50 22.30
N TRP A 172 13.01 -6.37 21.81
CA TRP A 172 12.26 -5.09 21.85
C TRP A 172 11.69 -4.83 23.26
N ASP A 173 11.57 -3.56 23.65
CA ASP A 173 10.99 -3.12 24.92
C ASP A 173 9.46 -2.99 24.82
N PHE A 174 8.80 -4.14 24.63
CA PHE A 174 7.35 -4.26 24.68
C PHE A 174 6.92 -5.07 25.90
N GLU A 175 5.77 -4.75 26.50
CA GLU A 175 5.24 -5.49 27.65
C GLU A 175 4.99 -6.98 27.33
N GLU A 176 4.54 -7.27 26.11
CA GLU A 176 4.34 -8.61 25.57
C GLU A 176 4.85 -8.64 24.13
N GLY A 177 5.45 -9.73 23.64
CA GLY A 177 5.86 -9.86 22.23
C GLY A 177 4.68 -10.07 21.27
N SER A 178 4.81 -9.71 19.99
CA SER A 178 3.75 -9.96 19.01
C SER A 178 3.58 -11.46 18.72
N THR A 179 2.38 -11.83 18.26
CA THR A 179 2.08 -13.19 17.80
C THR A 179 1.85 -13.17 16.29
N TRP A 180 2.29 -14.22 15.61
CA TRP A 180 2.02 -14.37 14.18
C TRP A 180 0.51 -14.32 13.89
N GLY A 181 0.11 -13.50 12.93
CA GLY A 181 -1.28 -13.25 12.57
C GLY A 181 -2.00 -12.23 13.45
N THR A 182 -1.31 -11.62 14.41
CA THR A 182 -1.82 -10.52 15.24
C THR A 182 -0.72 -9.47 15.37
N PRO A 183 -0.52 -8.63 14.33
CA PRO A 183 0.42 -7.51 14.37
C PRO A 183 0.25 -6.64 15.60
N ARG A 184 1.36 -6.06 16.04
CA ARG A 184 1.32 -4.93 16.96
C ARG A 184 1.08 -3.66 16.17
N GLU A 185 -0.06 -3.04 16.38
CA GLU A 185 -0.37 -1.70 15.89
C GLU A 185 0.52 -0.70 16.63
N VAL A 186 1.52 -0.16 15.94
CA VAL A 186 2.50 0.81 16.49
C VAL A 186 2.42 2.16 15.81
N PHE A 187 1.70 2.25 14.69
CA PHE A 187 1.72 3.40 13.81
C PHE A 187 0.71 4.46 14.24
N GLU A 188 1.16 5.71 14.24
CA GLU A 188 0.34 6.91 14.39
C GLU A 188 0.57 7.86 13.20
N ASP A 189 -0.35 8.79 12.97
CA ASP A 189 -0.17 9.85 11.98
C ASP A 189 0.91 10.82 12.51
N VAL A 190 1.92 11.09 11.68
CA VAL A 190 3.04 11.99 12.06
C VAL A 190 3.22 13.17 11.13
N GLY A 191 2.61 13.14 9.95
CA GLY A 191 2.68 14.20 8.95
C GLY A 191 1.82 13.88 7.74
N ARG A 192 1.97 14.65 6.66
CA ARG A 192 1.20 14.46 5.43
C ARG A 192 2.05 14.70 4.19
N SER A 193 1.81 13.93 3.14
CA SER A 193 2.42 14.17 1.83
C SER A 193 1.80 15.41 1.16
N GLY A 194 2.42 15.88 0.07
CA GLY A 194 1.85 16.94 -0.78
C GLY A 194 0.48 16.58 -1.38
N ALA A 195 0.17 15.28 -1.47
CA ALA A 195 -1.14 14.75 -1.86
C ALA A 195 -2.16 14.71 -0.72
N ASN A 196 -1.83 15.28 0.46
CA ASN A 196 -2.65 15.24 1.68
C ASN A 196 -2.93 13.82 2.19
N ILE A 197 -2.05 12.86 1.89
CA ILE A 197 -2.12 11.49 2.43
C ILE A 197 -1.34 11.44 3.74
N ALA A 198 -1.92 10.82 4.77
CA ALA A 198 -1.26 10.66 6.06
C ALA A 198 0.04 9.87 5.92
N VAL A 199 1.11 10.34 6.55
CA VAL A 199 2.36 9.59 6.75
C VAL A 199 2.32 8.96 8.13
N LYS A 200 2.62 7.66 8.22
CA LYS A 200 2.61 6.91 9.47
C LYS A 200 4.01 6.89 10.09
N GLY A 201 4.09 6.99 11.40
CA GLY A 201 5.35 6.88 12.13
C GLY A 201 5.19 6.09 13.43
N ALA A 202 6.30 5.60 13.96
CA ALA A 202 6.38 4.97 15.27
C ALA A 202 7.75 5.21 15.91
N MET A 203 7.77 5.45 17.22
CA MET A 203 8.99 5.44 18.03
C MET A 203 9.07 4.12 18.79
N LEU A 204 9.98 3.24 18.37
CA LEU A 204 10.20 1.93 18.99
C LEU A 204 11.45 1.96 19.89
N HIS A 205 11.50 1.06 20.87
CA HIS A 205 12.62 0.98 21.81
C HIS A 205 13.17 -0.44 21.88
N ALA A 206 14.49 -0.59 21.73
CA ALA A 206 15.17 -1.85 21.94
C ALA A 206 15.64 -1.97 23.39
N ALA A 207 15.40 -3.12 24.03
CA ALA A 207 15.93 -3.43 25.35
C ALA A 207 17.42 -3.81 25.28
N ASN A 208 17.84 -4.43 24.17
CA ASN A 208 19.22 -4.86 23.96
C ASN A 208 19.62 -4.83 22.47
N PRO A 209 20.43 -3.86 22.01
CA PRO A 209 20.84 -3.77 20.61
C PRO A 209 21.71 -4.96 20.16
N GLY A 210 22.35 -5.65 21.12
CA GLY A 210 23.23 -6.79 20.85
C GLY A 210 22.52 -8.03 20.31
N THR A 211 21.19 -8.12 20.43
CA THR A 211 20.41 -9.22 19.81
C THR A 211 19.98 -8.93 18.37
N ASP A 212 20.22 -7.71 17.88
CA ASP A 212 19.69 -7.22 16.61
C ASP A 212 18.16 -7.39 16.53
N PRO A 213 17.38 -6.61 17.32
CA PRO A 213 15.93 -6.59 17.20
C PRO A 213 15.48 -6.39 15.75
N GLY A 214 14.47 -7.14 15.34
CA GLY A 214 13.95 -7.05 13.98
C GLY A 214 12.43 -7.17 13.96
N PHE A 215 11.85 -6.79 12.84
CA PHE A 215 10.43 -6.94 12.59
C PHE A 215 10.14 -7.00 11.08
N LEU A 216 8.89 -7.31 10.74
CA LEU A 216 8.32 -7.05 9.43
C LEU A 216 7.03 -6.25 9.58
N ILE A 217 6.67 -5.47 8.56
CA ILE A 217 5.42 -4.72 8.51
C ILE A 217 4.38 -5.57 7.76
N TYR A 218 3.21 -5.77 8.35
CA TYR A 218 2.11 -6.54 7.76
C TYR A 218 0.75 -6.29 8.41
N ALA A 219 -0.31 -6.82 7.79
CA ALA A 219 -1.67 -6.82 8.33
C ALA A 219 -2.19 -8.25 8.63
N GLY A 220 -1.39 -9.07 9.32
CA GLY A 220 -1.84 -10.35 9.91
C GLY A 220 -1.80 -11.59 9.00
N GLY A 221 -1.36 -11.46 7.74
CA GLY A 221 -1.20 -12.58 6.80
C GLY A 221 0.12 -12.50 6.03
N ASP A 222 0.56 -13.62 5.46
CA ASP A 222 1.72 -13.62 4.55
C ASP A 222 1.42 -12.82 3.27
N GLU A 223 0.18 -12.92 2.81
CA GLU A 223 -0.41 -12.17 1.72
C GLU A 223 -0.40 -10.66 1.98
N ASN A 224 -0.45 -10.22 3.23
CA ASN A 224 -0.54 -8.80 3.60
C ASN A 224 0.81 -8.22 4.10
N LYS A 225 1.92 -8.85 3.74
CA LYS A 225 3.27 -8.32 4.04
C LYS A 225 3.58 -7.10 3.20
N LYS A 226 4.14 -6.08 3.85
CA LYS A 226 4.64 -4.85 3.22
C LYS A 226 6.17 -4.85 3.10
N THR A 227 6.83 -5.60 3.97
CA THR A 227 8.28 -5.77 3.98
C THR A 227 8.67 -7.22 4.26
N GLY A 228 9.91 -7.55 3.90
CA GLY A 228 10.68 -8.60 4.57
C GLY A 228 11.26 -8.07 5.89
N ASP A 229 12.42 -8.58 6.29
CA ASP A 229 13.03 -8.27 7.58
C ASP A 229 13.58 -6.83 7.63
N VAL A 230 13.07 -6.01 8.54
CA VAL A 230 13.62 -4.73 8.96
C VAL A 230 14.43 -4.96 10.23
N LYS A 231 15.65 -4.41 10.30
CA LYS A 231 16.63 -4.70 11.34
C LYS A 231 17.06 -3.43 12.06
N PHE A 232 17.10 -3.53 13.38
CA PHE A 232 17.48 -2.43 14.25
C PHE A 232 18.90 -1.94 13.98
N ASN A 233 19.90 -2.83 13.87
CA ASN A 233 21.28 -2.40 13.75
C ASN A 233 21.62 -1.78 12.37
N ASP A 234 20.82 -2.06 11.33
CA ASP A 234 21.02 -1.45 10.00
C ASP A 234 20.71 0.05 10.03
N ALA A 235 19.92 0.52 11.01
CA ALA A 235 19.62 1.93 11.23
C ALA A 235 20.76 2.72 11.90
N PHE A 236 21.88 2.09 12.26
CA PHE A 236 22.99 2.76 12.93
C PHE A 236 24.33 2.58 12.22
N LYS A 237 25.07 3.69 12.05
CA LYS A 237 26.43 3.69 11.48
C LYS A 237 27.48 3.10 12.44
N THR A 238 27.20 3.12 13.74
CA THR A 238 28.08 2.61 14.81
C THR A 238 27.26 1.94 15.91
N THR A 239 27.91 1.28 16.88
CA THR A 239 27.19 0.69 18.01
C THR A 239 26.42 1.77 18.79
N PRO A 240 25.09 1.65 18.93
CA PRO A 240 24.28 2.68 19.56
C PRO A 240 24.49 2.76 21.07
N SER A 241 24.33 3.95 21.60
CA SER A 241 24.29 4.30 23.02
C SER A 241 22.85 4.66 23.44
N LEU A 242 22.60 4.72 24.75
CA LEU A 242 21.29 5.17 25.26
C LEU A 242 21.03 6.62 24.81
N GLY A 243 19.82 6.86 24.31
CA GLY A 243 19.40 8.12 23.72
C GLY A 243 19.61 8.21 22.21
N ASP A 244 20.48 7.37 21.62
CA ASP A 244 20.65 7.35 20.16
C ASP A 244 19.35 6.91 19.48
N VAL A 245 19.09 7.47 18.30
CA VAL A 245 17.94 7.18 17.47
C VAL A 245 18.42 6.72 16.09
N GLY A 246 18.01 5.52 15.70
CA GLY A 246 18.20 5.01 14.33
C GLY A 246 16.94 5.24 13.52
N HIS A 247 17.08 5.55 12.24
CA HIS A 247 15.96 5.85 11.35
C HIS A 247 15.77 4.76 10.29
N ALA A 248 14.54 4.33 10.09
CA ALA A 248 14.13 3.54 8.93
C ALA A 248 12.86 4.12 8.32
N TYR A 249 12.85 4.17 6.99
CA TYR A 249 11.75 4.66 6.18
C TYR A 249 11.28 3.55 5.25
N VAL A 250 9.98 3.40 5.08
CA VAL A 250 9.38 2.34 4.27
C VAL A 250 8.29 2.93 3.38
N ALA A 251 8.44 2.78 2.08
CA ALA A 251 7.38 3.07 1.12
C ALA A 251 6.66 1.77 0.74
N SER A 252 5.33 1.73 0.84
CA SER A 252 4.53 0.59 0.43
C SER A 252 4.68 0.36 -1.07
N LYS A 253 4.90 -0.89 -1.47
CA LYS A 253 4.79 -1.37 -2.86
C LYS A 253 3.60 -2.33 -3.02
N GLY A 254 2.64 -2.25 -2.09
CA GLY A 254 1.49 -3.16 -2.02
C GLY A 254 1.75 -4.43 -1.20
N ASN A 255 0.83 -5.39 -1.35
CA ASN A 255 0.76 -6.63 -0.59
C ASN A 255 1.75 -7.71 -1.09
N ALA A 256 2.03 -8.68 -0.23
CA ALA A 256 3.00 -9.76 -0.42
C ALA A 256 4.42 -9.31 -0.81
N TYR A 257 4.81 -8.06 -0.47
CA TYR A 257 6.10 -7.51 -0.85
C TYR A 257 7.19 -7.80 0.19
N THR A 258 8.25 -8.50 -0.21
CA THR A 258 9.31 -8.95 0.72
C THR A 258 10.75 -8.74 0.22
N ALA A 259 10.92 -7.99 -0.87
CA ALA A 259 12.25 -7.78 -1.48
C ALA A 259 13.13 -6.79 -0.70
N ASN A 260 12.55 -5.95 0.16
CA ASN A 260 13.21 -4.93 0.99
C ASN A 260 13.95 -3.81 0.24
N ASP A 261 13.78 -3.69 -1.08
CA ASP A 261 14.25 -2.52 -1.84
C ASP A 261 13.34 -1.29 -1.63
N ASN A 262 12.35 -1.41 -0.75
CA ASN A 262 11.42 -0.38 -0.32
C ASN A 262 11.66 0.06 1.15
N VAL A 263 12.75 -0.41 1.76
CA VAL A 263 13.18 -0.09 3.11
C VAL A 263 14.50 0.68 3.05
N PHE A 264 14.53 1.88 3.62
CA PHE A 264 15.64 2.82 3.57
C PHE A 264 16.11 3.16 4.98
N TYR A 265 17.41 3.06 5.26
CA TYR A 265 17.97 3.37 6.57
C TYR A 265 18.78 4.67 6.52
N ASN A 266 18.39 5.67 7.31
CA ASN A 266 18.99 7.01 7.30
C ASN A 266 19.10 7.62 5.89
N ASP A 267 18.10 7.36 5.05
CA ASP A 267 18.05 7.83 3.66
C ASP A 267 16.64 8.34 3.34
N PRO A 268 16.27 9.50 3.92
CA PRO A 268 14.96 10.11 3.68
C PRO A 268 14.80 10.61 2.25
N GLU A 269 15.89 10.88 1.52
CA GLU A 269 15.87 11.30 0.11
C GLU A 269 15.38 10.15 -0.77
N ALA A 270 16.01 8.96 -0.69
CA ALA A 270 15.57 7.79 -1.47
C ALA A 270 14.15 7.34 -1.09
N PHE A 271 13.77 7.50 0.19
CA PHE A 271 12.40 7.29 0.62
C PHE A 271 11.44 8.29 -0.02
N ALA A 272 11.73 9.59 0.04
CA ALA A 272 10.88 10.64 -0.53
C ALA A 272 10.72 10.48 -2.04
N ASP A 273 11.81 10.14 -2.74
CA ASP A 273 11.80 9.84 -4.17
C ASP A 273 10.82 8.72 -4.49
N LEU A 274 10.84 7.61 -3.74
CA LEU A 274 9.92 6.49 -3.98
C LEU A 274 8.49 6.76 -3.46
N ALA A 275 8.36 7.38 -2.29
CA ALA A 275 7.10 7.58 -1.59
C ALA A 275 6.27 8.69 -2.21
N PHE A 276 6.90 9.80 -2.60
CA PHE A 276 6.22 10.99 -3.09
C PHE A 276 6.37 11.21 -4.59
N SER A 277 7.09 10.34 -5.31
CA SER A 277 6.94 10.31 -6.76
C SER A 277 5.50 9.94 -7.12
N PHE A 278 4.91 10.73 -8.01
CA PHE A 278 3.73 10.29 -8.73
C PHE A 278 4.03 8.96 -9.41
N SER A 279 3.16 7.99 -9.19
CA SER A 279 3.24 6.68 -9.83
C SER A 279 1.86 6.13 -10.12
N ILE A 280 1.80 5.24 -11.10
CA ILE A 280 0.66 4.35 -11.31
C ILE A 280 0.80 3.18 -10.33
N ILE A 281 -0.23 2.93 -9.51
CA ILE A 281 -0.22 1.88 -8.49
C ILE A 281 -0.24 0.49 -9.17
N PRO A 282 0.72 -0.42 -8.85
CA PRO A 282 0.72 -1.78 -9.36
C PRO A 282 -0.56 -2.56 -8.99
N GLY A 283 -1.09 -3.34 -9.94
CA GLY A 283 -2.33 -4.07 -9.74
C GLY A 283 -2.22 -5.33 -8.89
N ASN A 284 -3.24 -5.53 -8.04
CA ASN A 284 -3.55 -6.81 -7.39
C ASN A 284 -4.99 -7.25 -7.78
N PRO A 285 -5.14 -8.03 -8.86
CA PRO A 285 -6.47 -8.43 -9.36
C PRO A 285 -7.28 -9.27 -8.37
N LEU A 286 -6.62 -9.96 -7.43
CA LEU A 286 -7.30 -10.80 -6.44
C LEU A 286 -7.99 -9.97 -5.35
N GLU A 287 -7.47 -8.78 -5.07
CA GLU A 287 -8.01 -7.82 -4.11
C GLU A 287 -8.82 -6.70 -4.78
N GLU A 288 -8.89 -6.72 -6.11
CA GLU A 288 -9.52 -5.69 -6.95
C GLU A 288 -8.91 -4.28 -6.77
N THR A 289 -7.62 -4.20 -6.45
CA THR A 289 -6.89 -2.93 -6.21
C THR A 289 -5.79 -2.66 -7.25
N GLY A 290 -5.40 -1.40 -7.40
CA GLY A 290 -4.32 -0.97 -8.29
C GLY A 290 -4.66 -1.07 -9.78
N THR A 291 -3.61 -1.06 -10.60
CA THR A 291 -3.72 -1.04 -12.07
C THR A 291 -3.65 -2.43 -12.68
N TYR A 292 -4.80 -2.95 -13.13
CA TYR A 292 -4.89 -4.25 -13.77
C TYR A 292 -6.01 -4.30 -14.80
N ALA A 293 -5.85 -5.18 -15.77
CA ALA A 293 -6.91 -5.41 -16.74
C ALA A 293 -7.93 -6.42 -16.19
N VAL A 294 -9.22 -6.08 -16.34
CA VAL A 294 -10.36 -6.86 -15.83
C VAL A 294 -10.80 -7.89 -16.86
N ASN A 295 -10.77 -7.50 -18.12
CA ASN A 295 -11.08 -8.32 -19.28
C ASN A 295 -10.35 -7.74 -20.49
N LYS A 296 -10.59 -8.30 -21.68
CA LYS A 296 -9.93 -7.88 -22.93
C LYS A 296 -10.10 -6.42 -23.33
N THR A 297 -11.07 -5.69 -22.78
CA THR A 297 -11.40 -4.32 -23.17
C THR A 297 -11.47 -3.35 -22.00
N THR A 298 -11.22 -3.81 -20.77
CA THR A 298 -11.40 -3.00 -19.57
C THR A 298 -10.14 -3.03 -18.72
N LEU A 299 -9.62 -1.86 -18.40
CA LEU A 299 -8.45 -1.64 -17.56
C LEU A 299 -8.83 -0.71 -16.40
N PHE A 300 -8.56 -1.15 -15.17
CA PHE A 300 -8.52 -0.25 -14.03
C PHE A 300 -7.15 0.39 -13.93
N VAL A 301 -7.12 1.69 -13.63
CA VAL A 301 -5.90 2.46 -13.38
C VAL A 301 -6.08 3.24 -12.09
N GLU A 302 -5.11 3.12 -11.20
CA GLU A 302 -5.05 3.82 -9.91
C GLU A 302 -3.71 4.56 -9.81
N ILE A 303 -3.73 5.78 -9.28
CA ILE A 303 -2.55 6.64 -9.16
C ILE A 303 -2.26 6.99 -7.70
N SER A 304 -0.99 7.14 -7.36
CA SER A 304 -0.52 7.40 -5.98
C SER A 304 -0.84 8.78 -5.44
N GLN A 305 -1.26 9.69 -6.31
CA GLN A 305 -1.61 11.06 -5.94
C GLN A 305 -2.84 11.47 -6.71
N GLN A 306 -3.86 11.93 -5.98
CA GLN A 306 -5.07 12.46 -6.62
C GLN A 306 -4.75 13.74 -7.39
N VAL A 307 -5.34 13.87 -8.57
CA VAL A 307 -5.19 15.04 -9.43
C VAL A 307 -6.46 15.86 -9.45
N VAL A 308 -6.35 17.18 -9.58
CA VAL A 308 -7.52 18.07 -9.63
C VAL A 308 -8.37 17.72 -10.85
N SER A 309 -9.67 17.58 -10.64
CA SER A 309 -10.63 17.29 -11.69
C SER A 309 -10.89 18.55 -12.53
N PRO A 310 -10.71 18.51 -13.86
CA PRO A 310 -11.04 19.64 -14.73
C PRO A 310 -12.56 19.90 -14.81
N LEU A 311 -13.39 19.03 -14.20
CA LEU A 311 -14.81 19.29 -13.99
C LEU A 311 -15.08 20.34 -12.90
N PHE A 312 -14.05 20.79 -12.18
CA PHE A 312 -14.17 21.79 -11.13
C PHE A 312 -13.17 22.93 -11.36
N VAL A 313 -13.63 24.17 -11.16
CA VAL A 313 -12.79 25.37 -11.21
C VAL A 313 -13.09 26.18 -9.96
N ASP A 314 -12.06 26.47 -9.16
CA ASP A 314 -12.18 27.14 -7.86
C ASP A 314 -13.18 26.46 -6.90
N GLY A 315 -13.26 25.12 -6.94
CA GLY A 315 -14.18 24.31 -6.13
C GLY A 315 -15.62 24.28 -6.64
N GLU A 316 -15.92 24.91 -7.76
CA GLU A 316 -17.27 24.93 -8.35
C GLU A 316 -17.33 24.07 -9.63
N PRO A 317 -18.41 23.28 -9.83
CA PRO A 317 -18.53 22.42 -10.99
C PRO A 317 -18.70 23.24 -12.28
N VAL A 318 -18.03 22.81 -13.35
CA VAL A 318 -18.18 23.40 -14.69
C VAL A 318 -19.53 23.02 -15.30
N GLU A 319 -20.10 23.90 -16.13
CA GLU A 319 -21.43 23.70 -16.72
C GLU A 319 -21.40 23.70 -18.26
N GLY A 320 -22.38 23.02 -18.86
CA GLY A 320 -22.64 23.08 -20.30
C GLY A 320 -21.52 22.45 -21.14
N GLU A 321 -21.11 23.13 -22.21
CA GLU A 321 -20.11 22.63 -23.18
C GLU A 321 -18.71 22.43 -22.56
N ALA A 322 -18.44 23.00 -21.38
CA ALA A 322 -17.17 22.81 -20.67
C ALA A 322 -17.00 21.39 -20.11
N ILE A 323 -18.12 20.68 -19.84
CA ILE A 323 -18.09 19.30 -19.32
C ILE A 323 -17.43 18.36 -20.33
N ASP A 324 -17.80 18.46 -21.61
CA ASP A 324 -17.24 17.59 -22.65
C ASP A 324 -15.75 17.84 -22.88
N ALA A 325 -15.31 19.11 -22.77
CA ALA A 325 -13.90 19.47 -22.85
C ALA A 325 -13.09 18.91 -21.68
N ALA A 326 -13.61 19.04 -20.45
CA ALA A 326 -12.98 18.49 -19.25
C ALA A 326 -12.87 16.96 -19.32
N LYS A 327 -13.92 16.26 -19.77
CA LYS A 327 -13.87 14.80 -19.97
C LYS A 327 -12.87 14.38 -21.03
N ALA A 328 -12.78 15.14 -22.13
CA ALA A 328 -11.79 14.89 -23.17
C ALA A 328 -10.36 15.13 -22.68
N GLU A 329 -10.16 16.10 -21.79
CA GLU A 329 -8.88 16.35 -21.11
C GLU A 329 -8.50 15.16 -20.22
N VAL A 330 -9.39 14.69 -19.33
CA VAL A 330 -9.13 13.49 -18.50
C VAL A 330 -8.83 12.27 -19.36
N ALA A 331 -9.60 12.05 -20.42
CA ALA A 331 -9.36 10.94 -21.34
C ALA A 331 -8.00 11.05 -22.06
N SER A 332 -7.47 12.27 -22.23
CA SER A 332 -6.16 12.48 -22.89
C SER A 332 -4.97 12.15 -22.00
N TRP A 333 -5.18 12.07 -20.68
CA TRP A 333 -4.12 11.71 -19.73
C TRP A 333 -3.66 10.26 -19.86
N LEU A 334 -4.50 9.39 -20.42
CA LEU A 334 -4.27 7.95 -20.45
C LEU A 334 -4.03 7.46 -21.89
N LYS A 335 -2.98 6.67 -22.05
CA LYS A 335 -2.67 5.96 -23.31
C LYS A 335 -2.28 4.53 -23.01
N VAL A 336 -2.58 3.63 -23.94
CA VAL A 336 -2.24 2.21 -23.82
C VAL A 336 -1.46 1.80 -25.06
N PHE A 337 -0.30 1.20 -24.87
CA PHE A 337 0.59 0.76 -25.95
C PHE A 337 0.84 -0.74 -25.85
N GLU A 338 0.99 -1.40 -27.00
CA GLU A 338 1.69 -2.69 -27.05
C GLU A 338 3.15 -2.48 -26.61
N LEU A 339 3.61 -3.33 -25.69
CA LEU A 339 4.98 -3.32 -25.17
C LEU A 339 5.77 -4.44 -25.85
N GLU A 340 6.60 -4.09 -26.83
CA GLU A 340 7.44 -5.05 -27.57
C GLU A 340 8.66 -5.46 -26.75
N GLU A 341 9.33 -4.48 -26.13
CA GLU A 341 10.47 -4.70 -25.22
C GLU A 341 10.32 -3.80 -23.99
N PRO A 342 10.37 -4.35 -22.76
CA PRO A 342 10.31 -3.56 -21.54
C PRO A 342 11.56 -2.69 -21.38
N ALA A 343 11.41 -1.57 -20.68
CA ALA A 343 12.55 -0.75 -20.31
C ALA A 343 13.53 -1.52 -19.41
N THR A 344 14.81 -1.16 -19.51
CA THR A 344 15.86 -1.55 -18.57
C THR A 344 16.53 -0.29 -18.03
N GLU A 345 17.38 -0.42 -17.01
CA GLU A 345 18.14 0.71 -16.44
C GLU A 345 18.89 1.56 -17.48
N THR A 346 19.20 0.99 -18.66
CA THR A 346 20.03 1.65 -19.68
C THR A 346 19.36 1.73 -21.05
N THR A 347 18.18 1.13 -21.23
CA THR A 347 17.49 1.07 -22.53
C THR A 347 16.02 1.40 -22.34
N PRO A 348 15.47 2.42 -23.01
CA PRO A 348 14.05 2.71 -22.97
C PRO A 348 13.21 1.55 -23.47
N ALA A 349 11.95 1.50 -23.05
CA ALA A 349 10.96 0.59 -23.61
C ALA A 349 10.79 0.81 -25.12
N VAL A 350 10.48 -0.27 -25.83
CA VAL A 350 10.10 -0.25 -27.24
C VAL A 350 8.61 -0.55 -27.32
N TYR A 351 7.87 0.43 -27.85
CA TYR A 351 6.43 0.34 -28.01
C TYR A 351 6.06 -0.03 -29.44
N GLY A 352 5.04 -0.88 -29.54
CA GLY A 352 4.31 -1.18 -30.77
C GLY A 352 3.17 -0.17 -30.99
N ASP A 353 2.05 -0.68 -31.48
CA ASP A 353 0.87 0.15 -31.78
C ASP A 353 0.17 0.65 -30.50
N GLU A 354 -0.35 1.88 -30.55
CA GLU A 354 -1.26 2.43 -29.54
C GLU A 354 -2.65 1.79 -29.68
N LEU A 355 -3.24 1.36 -28.57
CA LEU A 355 -4.58 0.80 -28.54
C LEU A 355 -5.61 1.92 -28.46
N GLU A 356 -6.63 1.86 -29.33
CA GLU A 356 -7.68 2.87 -29.33
C GLU A 356 -8.59 2.73 -28.09
N ILE A 357 -8.59 3.76 -27.26
CA ILE A 357 -9.53 3.94 -26.15
C ILE A 357 -10.88 4.43 -26.72
N ASP A 358 -11.98 3.83 -26.25
CA ASP A 358 -13.34 4.30 -26.54
C ASP A 358 -13.73 5.45 -25.63
N HIS A 359 -13.57 5.26 -24.31
CA HIS A 359 -13.78 6.28 -23.28
C HIS A 359 -13.05 5.91 -21.98
N VAL A 360 -12.97 6.88 -21.06
CA VAL A 360 -12.45 6.72 -19.70
C VAL A 360 -13.55 7.14 -18.72
N ASP A 361 -13.92 6.24 -17.81
CA ASP A 361 -14.81 6.56 -16.69
C ASP A 361 -13.99 6.93 -15.45
N PHE A 362 -14.51 7.86 -14.65
CA PHE A 362 -13.92 8.32 -13.40
C PHE A 362 -15.01 8.91 -12.50
N ALA A 363 -14.66 9.26 -11.26
CA ALA A 363 -15.60 9.87 -10.31
C ALA A 363 -15.91 11.33 -10.68
N GLU A 364 -16.85 11.56 -11.59
CA GLU A 364 -17.21 12.91 -12.10
C GLU A 364 -17.74 13.88 -11.04
N GLY A 365 -18.14 13.37 -9.87
CA GLY A 365 -18.66 14.16 -8.76
C GLY A 365 -17.60 14.71 -7.80
N ASP A 366 -16.34 14.32 -7.97
CA ASP A 366 -15.26 14.61 -7.02
C ASP A 366 -14.34 15.70 -7.58
N GLU A 367 -13.92 16.62 -6.71
CA GLU A 367 -12.97 17.71 -7.03
C GLU A 367 -11.58 17.19 -7.40
N THR A 368 -11.27 15.95 -7.03
CA THR A 368 -10.02 15.27 -7.32
C THR A 368 -10.27 13.84 -7.79
N ILE A 369 -9.33 13.30 -8.58
CA ILE A 369 -9.45 11.99 -9.23
C ILE A 369 -8.21 11.17 -8.90
N GLY A 370 -8.39 9.93 -8.44
CA GLY A 370 -7.31 8.97 -8.22
C GLY A 370 -7.51 7.62 -8.92
N ASN A 371 -8.68 7.41 -9.54
CA ASN A 371 -9.08 6.14 -10.11
C ASN A 371 -9.74 6.35 -11.47
N PHE A 372 -9.42 5.47 -12.42
CA PHE A 372 -9.91 5.51 -13.80
C PHE A 372 -10.30 4.11 -14.26
N VAL A 373 -11.35 4.03 -15.07
CA VAL A 373 -11.71 2.84 -15.84
C VAL A 373 -11.51 3.16 -17.30
N VAL A 374 -10.48 2.59 -17.90
CA VAL A 374 -10.18 2.73 -19.32
C VAL A 374 -10.91 1.64 -20.09
N ILE A 375 -11.79 2.05 -21.01
CA ILE A 375 -12.52 1.15 -21.91
C ILE A 375 -11.89 1.24 -23.30
N LEU A 376 -11.30 0.15 -23.75
CA LEU A 376 -10.76 0.00 -25.10
C LEU A 376 -11.90 -0.26 -26.09
N LYS A 377 -11.69 0.13 -27.36
CA LYS A 377 -12.61 -0.24 -28.43
C LYS A 377 -12.60 -1.75 -28.66
N ASP A 378 -13.77 -2.32 -28.94
CA ASP A 378 -13.94 -3.73 -29.32
C ASP A 378 -13.05 -4.17 -30.52
N SER A 379 -12.62 -3.23 -31.36
CA SER A 379 -11.73 -3.48 -32.49
C SER A 379 -10.24 -3.56 -32.13
N ALA A 380 -9.87 -3.17 -30.90
CA ALA A 380 -8.50 -3.16 -30.39
C ALA A 380 -8.43 -3.76 -28.96
N PRO A 381 -8.93 -5.00 -28.74
CA PRO A 381 -8.85 -5.65 -27.44
C PRO A 381 -7.40 -6.03 -27.10
N PHE A 382 -7.13 -6.23 -25.81
CA PHE A 382 -5.91 -6.89 -25.36
C PHE A 382 -5.79 -8.30 -25.93
N ASP A 383 -4.57 -8.62 -26.35
CA ASP A 383 -4.15 -9.95 -26.77
C ASP A 383 -3.30 -10.59 -25.66
N ILE A 384 -3.78 -11.71 -25.12
CA ILE A 384 -3.12 -12.46 -24.05
C ILE A 384 -1.79 -13.08 -24.47
N GLU A 385 -1.38 -12.99 -25.74
CA GLU A 385 -0.04 -13.37 -26.21
C GLU A 385 0.95 -12.20 -26.21
N LYS A 386 0.50 -10.97 -25.95
CA LYS A 386 1.29 -9.73 -25.98
C LYS A 386 1.40 -9.08 -24.60
N ASN A 387 2.31 -8.13 -24.46
CA ASN A 387 2.41 -7.28 -23.27
C ASN A 387 1.94 -5.86 -23.62
N TYR A 388 1.48 -5.13 -22.61
CA TYR A 388 0.96 -3.78 -22.78
C TYR A 388 1.43 -2.91 -21.65
N GLU A 389 1.55 -1.62 -21.92
CA GLU A 389 1.88 -0.61 -20.93
C GLU A 389 0.80 0.47 -20.96
N VAL A 390 0.35 0.90 -19.78
CA VAL A 390 -0.46 2.10 -19.64
C VAL A 390 0.43 3.26 -19.23
N VAL A 391 0.22 4.40 -19.88
CA VAL A 391 0.92 5.65 -19.60
C VAL A 391 -0.11 6.64 -19.07
N PHE A 392 0.21 7.27 -17.95
CA PHE A 392 -0.48 8.44 -17.44
C PHE A 392 0.41 9.68 -17.64
N ASP A 393 -0.15 10.77 -18.16
CA ASP A 393 0.56 12.02 -18.41
C ASP A 393 -0.44 13.19 -18.38
N LEU A 394 -0.34 14.09 -17.39
CA LEU A 394 -1.23 15.27 -17.32
C LEU A 394 -1.05 16.22 -18.52
N GLY A 395 0.09 16.15 -19.21
CA GLY A 395 0.40 17.00 -20.36
C GLY A 395 0.69 18.46 -20.00
N LEU A 396 1.08 18.73 -18.75
CA LEU A 396 1.46 20.07 -18.28
C LEU A 396 2.93 20.39 -18.63
N GLU A 397 3.28 21.67 -18.78
CA GLU A 397 4.68 22.08 -19.02
C GLU A 397 5.49 22.13 -17.70
N GLU A 398 4.85 22.53 -16.61
CA GLU A 398 5.39 22.57 -15.24
C GLU A 398 4.53 21.65 -14.36
N ASP A 399 5.14 21.03 -13.35
CA ASP A 399 4.48 20.10 -12.41
C ASP A 399 3.70 18.95 -13.08
N ASN A 400 4.22 18.49 -14.22
CA ASN A 400 3.60 17.39 -14.96
C ASN A 400 3.75 16.06 -14.22
N LEU A 401 2.63 15.49 -13.80
CA LEU A 401 2.59 14.15 -13.24
C LEU A 401 2.51 13.14 -14.38
N LYS A 402 3.52 12.28 -14.44
CA LYS A 402 3.68 11.30 -15.51
C LYS A 402 4.32 10.03 -14.99
N ASP A 403 3.74 8.90 -15.35
CA ASP A 403 4.30 7.59 -15.09
C ASP A 403 3.73 6.55 -16.07
N SER A 404 4.32 5.35 -16.08
CA SER A 404 3.89 4.24 -16.93
C SER A 404 4.17 2.90 -16.26
N ILE A 405 3.25 1.95 -16.41
CA ILE A 405 3.41 0.60 -15.83
C ILE A 405 2.91 -0.49 -16.79
N GLU A 406 3.60 -1.63 -16.79
CA GLU A 406 3.16 -2.82 -17.51
C GLU A 406 1.82 -3.33 -16.95
N ILE A 407 0.87 -3.61 -17.84
CA ILE A 407 -0.48 -4.04 -17.49
C ILE A 407 -0.49 -5.53 -17.18
N LEU A 408 -1.03 -5.87 -16.01
CA LEU A 408 -1.17 -7.26 -15.58
C LEU A 408 -2.39 -7.94 -16.25
N LEU A 409 -2.14 -8.67 -17.35
CA LEU A 409 -3.16 -9.49 -18.03
C LEU A 409 -3.38 -10.84 -17.34
N ASP A 410 -4.54 -11.44 -17.59
CA ASP A 410 -4.83 -12.83 -17.23
C ASP A 410 -4.45 -13.77 -18.38
N ARG A 411 -3.55 -14.71 -18.10
CA ARG A 411 -2.97 -15.61 -19.10
C ARG A 411 -3.13 -17.09 -18.73
N GLU A 412 -3.65 -17.37 -17.55
CA GLU A 412 -3.77 -18.74 -17.07
C GLU A 412 -5.09 -19.32 -17.54
N ALA A 413 -5.04 -20.54 -18.07
CA ALA A 413 -6.25 -21.22 -18.48
C ALA A 413 -6.89 -21.91 -17.27
N PRO A 414 -8.24 -21.94 -17.18
CA PRO A 414 -8.93 -22.60 -16.09
C PRO A 414 -8.48 -24.05 -15.90
N ILE A 415 -8.61 -24.57 -14.69
CA ILE A 415 -8.21 -25.94 -14.36
C ILE A 415 -9.47 -26.79 -14.16
N ILE A 416 -9.68 -27.75 -15.07
CA ILE A 416 -10.72 -28.79 -14.90
C ILE A 416 -10.18 -29.92 -14.02
N THR A 417 -10.79 -30.10 -12.85
CA THR A 417 -10.47 -31.18 -11.91
C THR A 417 -11.60 -32.19 -11.86
N PHE A 418 -11.31 -33.45 -12.20
CA PHE A 418 -12.25 -34.56 -12.02
C PHE A 418 -12.37 -34.94 -10.54
N ILE A 419 -13.59 -35.28 -10.11
CA ILE A 419 -13.88 -35.64 -8.71
C ILE A 419 -14.29 -37.11 -8.62
N GLY A 420 -13.92 -37.76 -7.50
CA GLY A 420 -14.37 -39.11 -7.18
C GLY A 420 -13.63 -40.17 -7.99
N ALA A 421 -14.35 -40.97 -8.79
CA ALA A 421 -13.77 -42.17 -9.42
C ALA A 421 -12.67 -41.89 -10.45
N LEU A 422 -12.60 -40.65 -10.96
CA LEU A 422 -11.61 -40.20 -11.94
C LEU A 422 -10.56 -39.23 -11.36
N GLU A 423 -10.66 -38.90 -10.09
CA GLU A 423 -9.77 -37.94 -9.41
C GLU A 423 -8.32 -38.43 -9.38
N GLY A 424 -7.38 -37.52 -9.64
CA GLY A 424 -5.93 -37.78 -9.67
C GLY A 424 -5.45 -38.71 -10.81
N LYS A 425 -6.33 -39.14 -11.71
CA LYS A 425 -5.99 -40.05 -12.82
C LYS A 425 -5.50 -39.29 -14.05
N THR A 426 -4.60 -39.92 -14.81
CA THR A 426 -4.21 -39.39 -16.14
C THR A 426 -5.32 -39.59 -17.16
N ALA A 427 -5.26 -38.87 -18.29
CA ALA A 427 -6.25 -38.99 -19.36
C ALA A 427 -6.48 -40.44 -19.83
N GLU A 428 -5.44 -41.27 -19.87
CA GLU A 428 -5.49 -42.68 -20.28
C GLU A 428 -6.18 -43.57 -19.23
N GLU A 429 -6.11 -43.19 -17.96
CA GLU A 429 -6.68 -43.93 -16.83
C GLU A 429 -8.12 -43.52 -16.50
N ARG A 430 -8.55 -42.36 -17.02
CA ARG A 430 -9.90 -41.82 -16.86
C ARG A 430 -10.93 -42.58 -17.69
N ILE A 431 -11.16 -43.85 -17.33
CA ILE A 431 -12.02 -44.76 -18.06
C ILE A 431 -13.31 -45.05 -17.28
N ILE A 432 -14.44 -44.78 -17.91
CA ILE A 432 -15.78 -45.10 -17.42
C ILE A 432 -16.33 -46.27 -18.22
N ILE A 433 -16.78 -47.32 -17.55
CA ILE A 433 -17.35 -48.51 -18.21
C ILE A 433 -18.82 -48.26 -18.54
N VAL A 434 -19.16 -48.37 -19.83
CA VAL A 434 -20.55 -48.30 -20.30
C VAL A 434 -21.02 -49.69 -20.76
N PRO A 435 -22.14 -50.20 -20.23
CA PRO A 435 -22.69 -51.48 -20.69
C PRO A 435 -23.12 -51.46 -22.16
N TRP A 436 -22.60 -52.40 -22.94
CA TRP A 436 -22.98 -52.58 -24.34
C TRP A 436 -24.48 -52.84 -24.53
N GLY A 437 -25.07 -52.20 -25.54
CA GLY A 437 -26.47 -52.37 -25.97
C GLY A 437 -27.51 -51.76 -25.03
N LYS A 438 -27.09 -50.98 -24.02
CA LYS A 438 -27.99 -50.28 -23.09
C LYS A 438 -28.13 -48.81 -23.46
N LYS A 439 -29.26 -48.20 -23.07
CA LYS A 439 -29.38 -46.74 -23.10
C LYS A 439 -28.33 -46.14 -22.17
N TYR A 440 -27.76 -45.00 -22.57
CA TYR A 440 -26.83 -44.26 -21.73
C TYR A 440 -27.51 -43.82 -20.43
N ASN A 441 -26.74 -43.81 -19.35
CA ASN A 441 -27.18 -43.37 -18.03
C ASN A 441 -26.37 -42.13 -17.69
N ASP A 442 -27.04 -40.97 -17.57
CA ASP A 442 -26.38 -39.68 -17.36
C ASP A 442 -25.59 -39.65 -16.04
N ALA A 443 -25.96 -40.46 -15.05
CA ALA A 443 -25.20 -40.61 -13.80
C ALA A 443 -23.82 -41.28 -13.99
N LEU A 444 -23.50 -41.77 -15.18
CA LEU A 444 -22.15 -42.22 -15.55
C LEU A 444 -21.29 -41.09 -16.09
N PHE A 445 -21.84 -39.90 -16.36
CA PHE A 445 -21.01 -38.76 -16.73
C PHE A 445 -20.16 -38.36 -15.51
N PRO A 446 -18.87 -38.10 -15.68
CA PRO A 446 -18.00 -37.82 -14.54
C PRO A 446 -18.38 -36.49 -13.90
N ASN A 447 -18.21 -36.41 -12.58
CA ASN A 447 -18.25 -35.14 -11.86
C ASN A 447 -16.91 -34.43 -12.02
N TYR A 448 -16.96 -33.11 -12.14
CA TYR A 448 -15.80 -32.25 -12.25
C TYR A 448 -16.12 -30.87 -11.68
N ILE A 449 -15.08 -30.12 -11.38
CA ILE A 449 -15.10 -28.67 -11.13
C ILE A 449 -14.12 -28.01 -12.07
N ALA A 450 -14.35 -26.75 -12.42
CA ALA A 450 -13.40 -25.91 -13.13
C ALA A 450 -13.22 -24.60 -12.37
N ASN A 451 -12.00 -24.31 -11.96
CA ASN A 451 -11.65 -23.06 -11.29
C ASN A 451 -10.61 -22.31 -12.12
N ASP A 452 -10.72 -21.01 -12.07
CA ASP A 452 -9.81 -20.04 -12.66
C ASP A 452 -9.24 -19.14 -11.56
N ASP A 453 -8.01 -18.69 -11.70
CA ASP A 453 -7.32 -17.89 -10.66
C ASP A 453 -7.88 -16.47 -10.57
N ARG A 454 -8.50 -15.92 -11.62
CA ARG A 454 -9.17 -14.60 -11.57
C ARG A 454 -10.68 -14.67 -11.68
N ASP A 455 -11.22 -15.58 -12.48
CA ASP A 455 -12.66 -15.71 -12.70
C ASP A 455 -13.38 -16.58 -11.64
N GLY A 456 -12.63 -17.27 -10.78
CA GLY A 456 -13.17 -18.11 -9.71
C GLY A 456 -13.80 -19.40 -10.25
N ASP A 457 -14.98 -19.79 -9.75
CA ASP A 457 -15.66 -21.03 -10.17
C ASP A 457 -16.33 -20.86 -11.53
N VAL A 458 -15.70 -21.44 -12.56
CA VAL A 458 -16.16 -21.46 -13.95
C VAL A 458 -16.79 -22.79 -14.37
N THR A 459 -17.10 -23.68 -13.41
CA THR A 459 -17.63 -25.03 -13.66
C THR A 459 -18.86 -25.02 -14.57
N VAL A 460 -19.73 -24.02 -14.41
CA VAL A 460 -20.97 -23.87 -15.18
C VAL A 460 -20.75 -23.60 -16.66
N TYR A 461 -19.55 -23.18 -17.05
CA TYR A 461 -19.17 -22.88 -18.43
C TYR A 461 -18.49 -24.06 -19.14
N VAL A 462 -18.21 -25.17 -18.45
CA VAL A 462 -17.61 -26.37 -19.06
C VAL A 462 -18.62 -27.05 -19.99
N TYR A 463 -18.19 -27.38 -21.21
CA TYR A 463 -19.01 -28.06 -22.22
C TYR A 463 -18.23 -29.14 -22.98
N VAL A 464 -18.96 -29.98 -23.73
CA VAL A 464 -18.38 -30.94 -24.68
C VAL A 464 -18.45 -30.32 -26.08
N PRO A 465 -17.32 -29.91 -26.70
CA PRO A 465 -17.35 -29.33 -28.04
C PRO A 465 -17.77 -30.38 -29.06
N LYS A 466 -18.54 -29.98 -30.08
CA LYS A 466 -18.95 -30.87 -31.16
C LYS A 466 -17.75 -31.24 -32.02
N GLY A 467 -17.51 -32.54 -32.26
CA GLY A 467 -16.40 -32.99 -33.09
C GLY A 467 -16.05 -34.46 -32.94
N GLU A 468 -14.78 -34.79 -33.14
CA GLU A 468 -14.25 -36.16 -33.03
C GLU A 468 -14.46 -36.74 -31.62
N PHE A 469 -14.23 -35.93 -30.58
CA PHE A 469 -14.27 -36.36 -29.18
C PHE A 469 -15.59 -35.99 -28.48
N SER A 470 -16.73 -36.14 -29.18
CA SER A 470 -18.04 -35.70 -28.67
C SER A 470 -19.13 -36.76 -28.75
N THR A 471 -18.82 -37.96 -29.26
CA THR A 471 -19.82 -38.97 -29.59
C THR A 471 -19.55 -40.29 -28.88
N LEU A 472 -20.59 -40.82 -28.24
CA LEU A 472 -20.62 -42.16 -27.64
C LEU A 472 -21.65 -43.02 -28.39
N ASP A 473 -21.25 -44.19 -28.91
CA ASP A 473 -22.18 -45.20 -29.42
C ASP A 473 -22.22 -46.42 -28.51
N THR A 474 -23.28 -46.56 -27.71
CA THR A 474 -23.42 -47.70 -26.79
C THR A 474 -23.74 -49.02 -27.47
N ARG A 475 -24.00 -49.02 -28.80
CA ARG A 475 -24.32 -50.22 -29.59
C ARG A 475 -23.09 -50.89 -30.17
N GLU A 476 -21.96 -50.21 -30.17
CA GLU A 476 -20.69 -50.71 -30.66
C GLU A 476 -19.70 -50.84 -29.51
N VAL A 477 -18.93 -51.94 -29.51
CA VAL A 477 -17.90 -52.17 -28.48
C VAL A 477 -16.66 -51.40 -28.90
N GLY A 478 -16.13 -50.59 -28.00
CA GLY A 478 -14.99 -49.74 -28.28
C GLY A 478 -14.72 -48.71 -27.19
N ASP A 479 -13.65 -47.96 -27.39
CA ASP A 479 -13.29 -46.81 -26.57
C ASP A 479 -13.70 -45.53 -27.29
N TYR A 480 -14.48 -44.71 -26.59
CA TYR A 480 -15.01 -43.44 -27.07
C TYR A 480 -14.43 -42.34 -26.20
N VAL A 481 -13.51 -41.55 -26.76
CA VAL A 481 -12.88 -40.45 -26.05
C VAL A 481 -13.80 -39.24 -26.09
N ILE A 482 -14.06 -38.65 -24.92
CA ILE A 482 -14.86 -37.44 -24.75
C ILE A 482 -13.95 -36.32 -24.23
N MET A 483 -14.11 -35.13 -24.81
CA MET A 483 -13.40 -33.91 -24.41
C MET A 483 -14.34 -32.98 -23.66
N LEU A 484 -13.91 -32.51 -22.50
CA LEU A 484 -14.44 -31.33 -21.82
C LEU A 484 -13.61 -30.11 -22.24
N ARG A 485 -14.26 -28.97 -22.45
CA ARG A 485 -13.62 -27.69 -22.73
C ARG A 485 -14.24 -26.60 -21.86
N VAL A 486 -13.42 -25.68 -21.39
CA VAL A 486 -13.84 -24.42 -20.76
C VAL A 486 -12.98 -23.30 -21.32
N GLU A 487 -13.56 -22.11 -21.43
CA GLU A 487 -12.94 -20.88 -21.88
C GLU A 487 -13.32 -19.80 -20.86
N ASP A 488 -12.33 -19.03 -20.39
CA ASP A 488 -12.53 -17.93 -19.43
C ASP A 488 -12.92 -16.62 -20.15
N LYS A 489 -13.03 -15.51 -19.42
CA LYS A 489 -13.34 -14.20 -20.02
C LYS A 489 -12.21 -13.65 -20.90
N TRP A 490 -11.01 -14.19 -20.74
CA TRP A 490 -9.78 -13.83 -21.45
C TRP A 490 -9.50 -14.71 -22.67
N GLY A 491 -10.39 -15.66 -22.96
CA GLY A 491 -10.23 -16.60 -24.06
C GLY A 491 -9.13 -17.63 -23.84
N ASN A 492 -8.59 -17.78 -22.62
CA ASN A 492 -7.75 -18.91 -22.28
C ASN A 492 -8.61 -20.16 -22.26
N VAL A 493 -8.13 -21.22 -22.94
CA VAL A 493 -8.90 -22.44 -23.14
C VAL A 493 -8.22 -23.61 -22.44
N ARG A 494 -8.99 -24.36 -21.66
CA ARG A 494 -8.58 -25.66 -21.15
C ARG A 494 -9.41 -26.77 -21.77
N GLU A 495 -8.73 -27.83 -22.19
CA GLU A 495 -9.34 -29.07 -22.64
C GLU A 495 -8.88 -30.25 -21.80
N GLU A 496 -9.83 -31.10 -21.39
CA GLU A 496 -9.54 -32.33 -20.65
C GLU A 496 -10.28 -33.51 -21.24
N LYS A 497 -9.65 -34.70 -21.21
CA LYS A 497 -10.20 -35.91 -21.83
C LYS A 497 -10.51 -36.99 -20.81
N PHE A 498 -11.55 -37.77 -21.11
CA PHE A 498 -11.86 -39.04 -20.47
C PHE A 498 -12.44 -40.02 -21.49
N THR A 499 -12.47 -41.30 -21.17
CA THR A 499 -12.89 -42.36 -22.09
C THR A 499 -14.10 -43.11 -21.57
N PHE A 500 -15.13 -43.22 -22.39
CA PHE A 500 -16.16 -44.25 -22.23
C PHE A 500 -15.73 -45.53 -22.92
N ARG A 501 -15.55 -46.60 -22.15
CA ARG A 501 -15.28 -47.94 -22.69
C ARG A 501 -16.56 -48.75 -22.73
N VAL A 502 -17.13 -48.89 -23.92
CA VAL A 502 -18.32 -49.72 -24.16
C VAL A 502 -17.89 -51.17 -24.25
N LYS A 503 -18.33 -51.99 -23.31
CA LYS A 503 -18.01 -53.43 -23.30
C LYS A 503 -19.18 -54.29 -22.87
N LYS A 504 -19.14 -55.56 -23.28
CA LYS A 504 -20.07 -56.58 -22.80
C LYS A 504 -19.76 -56.86 -21.33
N VAL A 505 -20.66 -56.46 -20.44
CA VAL A 505 -20.65 -56.82 -19.02
C VAL A 505 -21.43 -58.12 -18.84
N LYS A 506 -20.90 -59.01 -17.99
CA LYS A 506 -21.49 -60.32 -17.70
C LYS A 506 -22.71 -60.22 -16.80
#